data_AF-A0A6V8UV11-F1
#
_entry.id   AF-A0A6V8UV11-F1
#
_cell.length_a   1.000
_cell.length_b   1.000
_cell.length_c   1.000
_cell.angle_alpha   90.00
_cell.angle_beta   90.00
_cell.angle_gamma   90.00
#
_symmetry.space_group_name_H-M   'P 1'
#
loop_
_entity.id
_entity.type
_entity.pdbx_description
1 polymer ?
#
loop_
_entity_poly.entity_id
_entity_poly.type
_entity_poly.pdbx_seq_one_letter_code
_entity_poly.pdbx_strand_id
1 'polypeptide(L)'
;KVRTMLADVKILPKYRDQIYVDEAVKLDVQSIIQPKIKSYNATIDNISPDSYEENTGGTIQRYYKVIIAFDVNEDDLRWLKPGMTVDASVITGKHSIMEYLLSPLMKGVDKAFSEPVNTKRLDTP
;
A
#
# COMPACT_ATOMS: atom_id res chain seq x y z
N LYS A 1 -14.18 23.03 0.00
CA LYS A 1 -13.57 22.28 1.12
C LYS A 1 -13.25 20.86 0.65
N VAL A 2 -12.20 20.21 1.17
CA VAL A 2 -11.85 18.82 0.81
C VAL A 2 -12.42 17.87 1.85
N ARG A 3 -12.96 16.73 1.42
CA ARG A 3 -13.48 15.68 2.30
C ARG A 3 -12.81 14.35 1.95
N THR A 4 -12.24 13.71 2.96
CA THR A 4 -11.69 12.36 2.83
C THR A 4 -12.81 11.34 2.82
N MET A 5 -12.74 10.38 1.89
CA MET A 5 -13.60 9.22 1.82
C MET A 5 -12.78 7.94 1.80
N LEU A 6 -13.44 6.84 2.14
CA LEU A 6 -12.85 5.51 2.18
C LEU A 6 -13.55 4.62 1.15
N ALA A 7 -12.75 3.83 0.44
CA ALA A 7 -13.22 2.82 -0.50
C ALA A 7 -12.74 1.43 -0.04
N ASP A 8 -13.68 0.49 0.04
CA ASP A 8 -13.38 -0.91 0.26
C ASP A 8 -13.09 -1.60 -1.07
N VAL A 9 -11.90 -2.18 -1.20
CA VAL A 9 -11.45 -2.88 -2.41
C VAL A 9 -11.06 -4.30 -2.06
N LYS A 10 -11.42 -5.22 -2.97
CA LYS A 10 -11.03 -6.63 -2.88
C LYS A 10 -9.76 -6.84 -3.71
N ILE A 11 -8.74 -7.47 -3.10
CA ILE A 11 -7.54 -7.89 -3.81
C ILE A 11 -7.42 -9.42 -3.80
N LEU A 12 -6.79 -9.96 -4.84
CA LEU A 12 -6.48 -11.39 -4.88
C LEU A 12 -5.26 -11.72 -4.00
N PRO A 13 -5.22 -12.89 -3.35
CA PRO A 13 -4.11 -13.31 -2.49
C PRO A 13 -2.73 -13.24 -3.16
N LYS A 14 -2.66 -13.48 -4.48
CA LYS A 14 -1.42 -13.40 -5.27
C LYS A 14 -0.74 -12.03 -5.32
N TYR A 15 -1.43 -10.96 -4.90
CA TYR A 15 -0.89 -9.61 -4.86
C TYR A 15 -0.65 -9.12 -3.42
N ARG A 16 -1.00 -9.91 -2.40
CA ARG A 16 -0.95 -9.48 -0.99
C ARG A 16 0.47 -9.16 -0.53
N ASP A 17 1.47 -9.82 -1.12
CA ASP A 17 2.90 -9.68 -0.82
C ASP A 17 3.56 -8.47 -1.49
N GLN A 18 2.87 -7.83 -2.43
CA GLN A 18 3.39 -6.72 -3.23
C GLN A 18 2.80 -5.36 -2.87
N ILE A 19 1.78 -5.35 -2.00
CA ILE A 19 1.11 -4.13 -1.60
C ILE A 19 1.36 -3.78 -0.13
N TYR A 20 1.53 -2.49 0.13
CA TYR A 20 1.85 -1.98 1.45
C TYR A 20 0.96 -0.79 1.82
N VAL A 21 0.81 -0.55 3.12
CA VAL A 21 0.15 0.67 3.63
C VAL A 21 0.93 1.89 3.13
N ASP A 22 0.23 3.00 2.89
CA ASP A 22 0.77 4.26 2.36
C ASP A 22 1.22 4.22 0.89
N GLU A 23 1.02 3.11 0.17
CA GLU A 23 1.27 3.09 -1.26
C GLU A 23 0.27 3.97 -2.03
N ALA A 24 0.79 4.58 -3.10
CA ALA A 24 0.00 5.43 -3.97
C ALA A 24 -0.91 4.56 -4.84
N VAL A 25 -2.18 4.95 -4.92
CA VAL A 25 -3.21 4.28 -5.70
C VAL A 25 -3.88 5.30 -6.60
N LYS A 26 -4.16 4.90 -7.84
CA LYS A 26 -5.11 5.59 -8.70
C LYS A 26 -6.48 4.94 -8.55
N LEU A 27 -7.46 5.71 -8.05
CA LEU A 27 -8.82 5.24 -7.82
C LEU A 27 -9.77 5.79 -8.89
N ASP A 28 -10.31 4.92 -9.72
CA ASP A 28 -11.24 5.26 -10.79
C ASP A 28 -12.67 4.97 -10.32
N VAL A 29 -13.49 6.00 -10.21
CA VAL A 29 -14.89 5.86 -9.79
C VAL A 29 -15.78 5.74 -11.01
N GLN A 30 -16.56 4.66 -11.06
CA GLN A 30 -17.56 4.44 -12.09
C GLN A 30 -18.87 5.13 -11.71
N SER A 31 -19.45 5.88 -12.64
CA SER A 31 -20.72 6.58 -12.44
C SER A 31 -21.66 6.31 -13.61
N ILE A 32 -22.93 6.11 -13.30
CA ILE A 32 -23.98 5.98 -14.31
C ILE A 32 -24.34 7.35 -14.91
N ILE A 33 -24.33 8.40 -14.07
CA ILE A 33 -24.77 9.75 -14.44
C ILE A 33 -23.65 10.58 -15.10
N GLN A 34 -22.39 10.23 -14.86
CA GLN A 34 -21.27 10.88 -15.53
C GLN A 34 -20.70 9.99 -16.63
N PRO A 35 -20.63 10.47 -17.88
CA PRO A 35 -20.13 9.69 -19.00
C PRO A 35 -18.61 9.47 -18.96
N LYS A 36 -17.88 10.21 -18.11
CA LYS A 36 -16.42 10.07 -17.96
C LYS A 36 -16.08 9.47 -16.59
N ILE A 37 -15.24 8.44 -16.62
CA ILE A 37 -14.59 7.90 -15.42
C ILE A 37 -13.74 9.01 -14.80
N LYS A 38 -13.93 9.23 -13.49
CA LYS A 38 -13.17 10.21 -12.72
C LYS A 38 -12.14 9.48 -11.87
N SER A 39 -10.87 9.86 -12.04
CA SER A 39 -9.76 9.35 -11.25
C SER A 39 -9.42 10.24 -10.06
N TYR A 40 -9.09 9.62 -8.93
CA TYR A 40 -8.57 10.27 -7.73
C TYR A 40 -7.18 9.71 -7.40
N ASN A 41 -6.32 10.60 -6.89
CA ASN A 41 -5.10 10.18 -6.21
C ASN A 41 -5.50 9.71 -4.81
N ALA A 42 -5.07 8.52 -4.46
CA ALA A 42 -5.48 7.84 -3.25
C ALA A 42 -4.28 7.14 -2.60
N THR A 43 -4.45 6.71 -1.36
CA THR A 43 -3.45 5.95 -0.60
C THR A 43 -4.08 4.76 0.09
N ILE A 44 -3.32 3.67 0.23
CA ILE A 44 -3.76 2.53 1.03
C ILE A 44 -3.72 2.93 2.51
N ASP A 45 -4.88 2.95 3.15
CA ASP A 45 -5.04 3.28 4.57
C ASP A 45 -4.86 2.03 5.44
N ASN A 46 -5.50 0.93 5.04
CA ASN A 46 -5.42 -0.32 5.78
C ASN A 46 -5.54 -1.54 4.89
N ILE A 47 -4.86 -2.63 5.27
CA ILE A 47 -5.01 -3.93 4.64
C ILE A 47 -5.40 -4.93 5.71
N SER A 48 -6.51 -5.63 5.50
CA SER A 48 -6.97 -6.68 6.41
C SER A 48 -5.87 -7.74 6.63
N PRO A 49 -5.60 -8.15 7.88
CA PRO A 49 -4.71 -9.27 8.16
C PRO A 49 -5.30 -10.60 7.70
N ASP A 50 -6.63 -10.71 7.72
CA ASP A 50 -7.35 -11.94 7.42
C ASP A 50 -7.84 -11.96 5.96
N SER A 51 -7.85 -13.17 5.39
CA SER A 51 -8.49 -13.44 4.10
C SER A 51 -9.97 -13.75 4.29
N TYR A 52 -10.78 -13.31 3.33
CA TYR A 52 -12.20 -13.62 3.23
C TYR A 52 -12.45 -14.57 2.07
N GLU A 53 -13.55 -15.32 2.15
CA GLU A 53 -14.00 -16.21 1.09
C GLU A 53 -15.32 -15.71 0.52
N GLU A 54 -15.45 -15.76 -0.81
CA GLU A 54 -16.68 -15.47 -1.54
C GLU A 54 -16.98 -16.64 -2.47
N ASN A 55 -18.21 -17.16 -2.39
CA ASN A 55 -18.68 -18.18 -3.31
C ASN A 55 -19.32 -17.49 -4.51
N THR A 56 -18.62 -17.52 -5.64
CA THR A 56 -19.14 -17.04 -6.91
C THR A 56 -19.31 -18.23 -7.84
N GLY A 57 -20.57 -18.57 -8.16
CA GLY A 57 -20.89 -19.61 -9.13
C GLY A 57 -20.38 -21.01 -8.76
N GLY A 58 -20.30 -21.34 -7.46
CA GLY A 58 -19.79 -22.63 -6.97
C GLY A 58 -18.27 -22.69 -6.82
N THR A 59 -17.55 -21.64 -7.18
CA THR A 59 -16.11 -21.51 -6.93
C THR A 59 -15.87 -20.64 -5.70
N ILE A 60 -15.10 -21.17 -4.74
CA ILE A 60 -14.64 -20.40 -3.58
C ILE A 60 -13.44 -19.56 -4.01
N GLN A 61 -13.59 -18.24 -3.97
CA GLN A 61 -12.52 -17.29 -4.24
C GLN A 61 -12.12 -16.61 -2.94
N ARG A 62 -10.82 -16.66 -2.63
CA ARG A 62 -10.24 -15.93 -1.50
C ARG A 62 -9.87 -14.52 -1.93
N TYR A 63 -10.06 -13.55 -1.05
CA TYR A 63 -9.65 -12.17 -1.25
C TYR A 63 -9.26 -11.53 0.08
N TYR A 64 -8.46 -10.47 0.01
CA TYR A 64 -8.22 -9.59 1.15
C TYR A 64 -8.98 -8.28 0.94
N LYS A 65 -9.45 -7.68 2.04
CA LYS A 65 -10.05 -6.35 2.02
C LYS A 65 -8.97 -5.30 2.24
N VAL A 66 -9.00 -4.26 1.40
CA VAL A 66 -8.11 -3.12 1.47
C VAL A 66 -8.97 -1.87 1.56
N ILE A 67 -8.68 -1.02 2.54
CA ILE A 67 -9.28 0.29 2.70
C ILE A 67 -8.37 1.31 2.02
N ILE A 68 -8.94 2.08 1.10
CA ILE A 68 -8.24 3.10 0.32
C ILE A 68 -8.84 4.45 0.67
N ALA A 69 -7.99 5.36 1.14
CA ALA A 69 -8.36 6.73 1.47
C ALA A 69 -8.08 7.66 0.28
N PHE A 70 -9.04 8.54 -0.01
CA PHE A 70 -8.88 9.54 -1.06
C PHE A 70 -9.66 10.81 -0.74
N ASP A 71 -9.15 11.92 -1.24
CA ASP A 71 -9.69 13.24 -1.00
C ASP A 71 -10.58 13.69 -2.15
N VAL A 72 -11.77 14.18 -1.79
CA VAL A 72 -12.80 14.58 -2.74
C VAL A 72 -13.13 16.06 -2.57
N ASN A 73 -13.21 16.75 -3.70
CA ASN A 73 -13.64 18.13 -3.75
C ASN A 73 -15.15 18.26 -3.59
N GLU A 74 -15.60 19.38 -3.04
CA GLU A 74 -17.01 19.65 -2.76
C GLU A 74 -17.91 19.58 -4.00
N ASP A 75 -17.39 19.94 -5.17
CA ASP A 75 -18.10 19.80 -6.45
C ASP A 75 -18.41 18.35 -6.81
N ASP A 76 -17.49 17.44 -6.48
CA ASP A 76 -17.62 16.02 -6.78
C ASP A 76 -18.59 15.32 -5.82
N LEU A 77 -18.76 15.84 -4.60
CA LEU A 77 -19.73 15.32 -3.61
C LEU A 77 -21.18 15.38 -4.08
N ARG A 78 -21.50 16.19 -5.10
CA ARG A 78 -22.87 16.26 -5.67
C ARG A 78 -23.28 14.94 -6.29
N TRP A 79 -22.39 14.31 -7.06
CA TRP A 79 -22.67 13.09 -7.82
C TRP A 79 -22.06 11.85 -7.19
N LEU A 80 -20.98 12.00 -6.41
CA LEU A 80 -20.29 10.89 -5.75
C LEU A 80 -21.03 10.50 -4.47
N LYS A 81 -21.39 9.22 -4.35
CA LYS A 81 -22.13 8.66 -3.21
C LYS A 81 -21.49 7.36 -2.72
N PRO A 82 -21.61 7.01 -1.42
CA PRO A 82 -21.25 5.70 -0.93
C PRO A 82 -21.99 4.58 -1.67
N GLY A 83 -21.34 3.43 -1.85
CA GLY A 83 -21.89 2.27 -2.56
C GLY A 83 -21.64 2.26 -4.08
N MET A 84 -20.98 3.29 -4.61
CA MET A 84 -20.52 3.28 -6.00
C MET A 84 -19.35 2.31 -6.19
N THR A 85 -19.30 1.67 -7.36
CA THR A 85 -18.18 0.81 -7.75
C THR A 85 -16.95 1.63 -8.09
N VAL A 86 -15.80 1.15 -7.63
CA VAL A 86 -14.50 1.77 -7.88
C VAL A 86 -13.51 0.71 -8.34
N ASP A 87 -12.61 1.13 -9.22
CA ASP A 87 -11.45 0.35 -9.63
C ASP A 87 -10.20 0.99 -9.05
N ALA A 88 -9.39 0.21 -8.35
CA ALA A 88 -8.15 0.68 -7.75
C ALA A 88 -6.95 0.08 -8.48
N SER A 89 -6.09 0.96 -8.99
CA SER A 89 -4.81 0.59 -9.57
C SER A 89 -3.69 1.01 -8.62
N VAL A 90 -3.12 0.05 -7.90
CA VAL A 90 -1.99 0.29 -6.99
C VAL A 90 -0.73 0.51 -7.80
N ILE A 91 -0.02 1.61 -7.53
CA ILE A 91 1.24 1.95 -8.19
C ILE A 91 2.36 1.25 -7.43
N THR A 92 2.68 0.03 -7.83
CA THR A 92 3.75 -0.79 -7.23
C THR A 92 5.13 -0.35 -7.75
N GLY A 93 6.17 -0.51 -6.93
CA GLY A 93 7.58 -0.29 -7.34
C GLY A 93 8.44 0.63 -6.47
N LYS A 94 7.93 1.14 -5.34
CA LYS A 94 8.75 1.94 -4.40
C LYS A 94 9.68 1.09 -3.55
N HIS A 95 9.25 -0.09 -3.10
CA HIS A 95 10.16 -1.12 -2.57
C HIS A 95 10.84 -1.84 -3.73
N SER A 96 11.59 -1.07 -4.52
CA SER A 96 12.44 -1.62 -5.56
C SER A 96 13.39 -2.62 -4.91
N ILE A 97 13.63 -3.75 -5.56
CA ILE A 97 14.67 -4.74 -5.23
C ILE A 97 15.98 -4.05 -4.81
N MET A 98 16.24 -2.84 -5.34
CA MET A 98 17.31 -1.94 -4.93
C MET A 98 17.43 -1.73 -3.41
N GLU A 99 16.34 -1.54 -2.66
CA GLU A 99 16.43 -1.37 -1.20
C GLU A 99 16.92 -2.66 -0.52
N TYR A 100 16.49 -3.82 -1.01
CA TYR A 100 17.01 -5.11 -0.57
C TYR A 100 18.49 -5.31 -0.93
N LEU A 101 18.89 -4.88 -2.13
CA LEU A 101 20.28 -4.95 -2.61
C LEU A 101 21.22 -3.96 -1.89
N LEU A 102 20.71 -2.82 -1.44
CA LEU A 102 21.48 -1.79 -0.73
C LEU A 102 21.57 -2.07 0.79
N SER A 103 20.65 -2.86 1.34
CA SER A 103 20.64 -3.24 2.77
C SER A 103 21.95 -3.83 3.33
N PRO A 104 22.76 -4.63 2.59
CA PRO A 104 24.02 -5.17 3.09
C PRO A 104 25.13 -4.10 3.15
N LEU A 105 25.07 -3.09 2.27
CA LEU A 105 26.08 -2.04 2.20
C LEU A 105 26.01 -1.12 3.42
N MET A 106 24.79 -0.79 3.89
CA MET A 106 24.61 0.05 5.08
C MET A 106 25.15 -0.64 6.35
N LYS A 107 24.97 -1.96 6.49
CA LYS A 107 25.48 -2.73 7.63
C LYS A 107 27.01 -2.79 7.70
N GLY A 108 27.69 -2.66 6.55
CA GLY A 108 29.16 -2.65 6.49
C GLY A 108 29.78 -1.33 6.94
N VAL A 109 29.07 -0.22 6.76
CA VAL A 109 29.55 1.13 7.10
C VAL A 109 29.61 1.30 8.62
N ASP A 110 28.56 0.94 9.36
CA ASP A 110 28.53 1.07 10.84
C ASP A 110 29.62 0.25 11.54
N LYS A 111 30.01 -0.89 10.94
CA LYS A 111 31.02 -1.80 11.48
C LYS A 111 32.46 -1.37 11.19
N ALA A 112 32.68 -0.57 10.15
CA ALA A 112 33.99 -0.01 9.81
C ALA A 112 34.32 1.26 10.61
N PHE A 113 33.29 1.97 11.10
CA PHE A 113 33.44 3.20 11.90
C PHE A 113 33.30 2.99 13.42
N SER A 114 32.95 1.79 13.88
CA SER A 114 32.97 1.45 15.31
C SER A 114 34.35 0.90 15.69
N GLU A 115 35.06 1.69 16.48
CA GLU A 115 36.44 1.57 16.94
C GLU A 115 36.92 0.13 17.23
N PRO A 116 38.10 -0.30 16.72
CA PRO A 116 38.77 -1.48 17.25
C PRO A 116 39.26 -1.14 18.66
N VAL A 117 38.55 -1.63 19.69
CA VAL A 117 38.99 -1.52 21.07
C VAL A 117 40.33 -2.26 21.19
N ASN A 118 41.43 -1.49 21.20
CA ASN A 118 42.79 -1.99 21.32
C ASN A 118 42.99 -2.55 22.74
N THR A 119 42.74 -3.84 22.90
CA THR A 119 43.09 -4.59 24.11
C THR A 119 44.56 -4.96 24.08
N LYS A 120 45.45 -3.96 24.24
CA LYS A 120 46.81 -4.25 24.71
C LYS A 120 46.71 -4.68 26.18
N ARG A 121 46.61 -5.98 26.39
CA ARG A 121 47.06 -6.62 27.63
C ARG A 121 48.51 -6.20 27.85
N LEU A 122 48.74 -5.42 28.89
CA LEU A 122 50.06 -5.25 29.48
C LEU A 122 50.26 -6.46 30.39
N ASP A 123 50.88 -7.49 29.82
CA ASP A 123 51.48 -8.55 30.61
C ASP A 123 52.76 -7.97 31.25
N THR A 124 52.66 -7.74 32.57
CA THR A 124 53.62 -7.96 33.69
C THR A 124 55.14 -7.87 33.45
N PRO A 125 55.88 -7.43 34.48
CA PRO A 125 56.33 -8.37 35.51
C PRO A 125 55.95 -7.98 36.94
#